data_AF-A0AA87IPL5-F1
#
_entry.id   AF-A0AA87IPL5-F1
#
_cell.length_a   1.000
_cell.length_b   1.000
_cell.length_c   1.000
_cell.angle_alpha   90.00
_cell.angle_beta   90.00
_cell.angle_gamma   90.00
#
_symmetry.space_group_name_H-M   'P 1'
#
loop_
_entity.id
_entity.type
_entity.pdbx_description
1 polymer ?
#
loop_
_entity_poly.entity_id
_entity_poly.type
_entity_poly.pdbx_seq_one_letter_code
_entity_poly.pdbx_strand_id
1 'polypeptide(L)'
;MKKFIYLDLICYLALPYFIWNYGREPFGDYYAMLLSTIPGFLYTIYRFIREHQFNIAGLFILLSLFLGTVVNLLSYDAESMLWNQIYLGYAYGIIFMISIMIKKPLALRFAVDFVYLQGVARKDSQKLFSEKNIFNWFQLLTGLFFFNSIFQNSLKSWLLHLYGLDGYGEMLIYMNISGLIFNGLIIAGFIFIGSKVSFQSPESNNGASSLLSQEHLQSEMDDNSSSK
;
A
#
# COMPACT_ATOMS: atom_id res chain seq x y z
N MET A 1 9.34 11.50 12.43
CA MET A 1 9.22 10.04 12.17
C MET A 1 8.92 9.22 13.42
N LYS A 2 9.67 9.34 14.54
CA LYS A 2 9.41 8.53 15.77
C LYS A 2 8.01 8.68 16.38
N LYS A 3 7.41 9.88 16.41
CA LYS A 3 6.06 10.10 16.99
C LYS A 3 4.93 9.35 16.28
N PHE A 4 5.04 9.09 14.98
CA PHE A 4 3.99 8.39 14.21
C PHE A 4 4.00 6.88 14.47
N ILE A 5 5.17 6.27 14.67
CA ILE A 5 5.28 4.84 15.00
C ILE A 5 4.56 4.50 16.32
N TYR A 6 4.71 5.35 17.33
CA TYR A 6 4.06 5.13 18.63
C TYR A 6 2.55 5.30 18.54
N LEU A 7 2.09 6.28 17.76
CA LEU A 7 0.66 6.52 17.56
C LEU A 7 0.01 5.36 16.79
N ASP A 8 0.68 4.84 15.76
CA ASP A 8 0.21 3.68 14.98
C ASP A 8 0.12 2.43 15.90
N LEU A 9 1.14 2.16 16.72
CA LEU A 9 1.11 1.04 17.66
C LEU A 9 -0.04 1.17 18.68
N ILE A 10 -0.29 2.38 19.18
CA ILE A 10 -1.37 2.62 20.14
C ILE A 10 -2.74 2.43 19.46
N CYS A 11 -2.94 3.00 18.27
CA CYS A 11 -4.23 2.96 17.58
C CYS A 11 -4.59 1.59 17.01
N TYR A 12 -3.60 0.79 16.58
CA TYR A 12 -3.84 -0.49 15.92
C TYR A 12 -3.61 -1.72 16.82
N LEU A 13 -2.92 -1.57 17.95
CA LEU A 13 -2.64 -2.69 18.87
C LEU A 13 -3.18 -2.42 20.28
N ALA A 14 -2.75 -1.32 20.92
CA ALA A 14 -3.07 -1.10 22.33
C ALA A 14 -4.57 -0.79 22.55
N LEU A 15 -5.15 0.11 21.75
CA LEU A 15 -6.56 0.48 21.86
C LEU A 15 -7.50 -0.69 21.52
N PRO A 16 -7.33 -1.43 20.41
CA PRO A 16 -8.20 -2.56 20.10
C PRO A 16 -8.14 -3.66 21.17
N TYR A 17 -6.94 -3.97 21.68
CA TYR A 17 -6.76 -4.96 22.75
C TYR A 17 -7.41 -4.51 24.06
N PHE A 18 -7.27 -3.24 24.42
CA PHE A 18 -7.92 -2.67 25.60
C PHE A 18 -9.46 -2.67 25.47
N ILE A 19 -9.99 -2.26 24.31
CA ILE A 19 -11.43 -2.27 24.03
C ILE A 19 -11.98 -3.70 24.08
N TRP A 20 -11.23 -4.70 23.60
CA TRP A 20 -11.64 -6.10 23.71
C TRP A 20 -11.74 -6.54 25.18
N ASN A 21 -10.69 -6.36 25.98
CA ASN A 21 -10.67 -6.87 27.36
C ASN A 21 -11.69 -6.18 28.28
N TYR A 22 -11.91 -4.87 28.12
CA TYR A 22 -12.83 -4.11 28.98
C TYR A 22 -14.22 -3.90 28.39
N GLY A 23 -14.36 -4.00 27.06
CA GLY A 23 -15.64 -3.82 26.36
C GLY A 23 -16.47 -5.09 26.26
N ARG A 24 -15.87 -6.27 26.45
CA ARG A 24 -16.55 -7.55 26.37
C ARG A 24 -17.65 -7.73 27.42
N GLU A 25 -17.34 -7.44 28.69
CA GLU A 25 -18.31 -7.56 29.80
C GLU A 25 -19.55 -6.66 29.63
N PRO A 26 -19.43 -5.35 29.32
CA PRO A 26 -20.61 -4.47 29.22
C PRO A 26 -21.38 -4.55 27.91
N PHE A 27 -20.74 -4.89 26.77
CA PHE A 27 -21.37 -4.77 25.44
C PHE A 27 -21.48 -6.09 24.67
N GLY A 28 -20.84 -7.16 25.13
CA GLY A 28 -20.78 -8.44 24.43
C GLY A 28 -19.81 -8.47 23.25
N ASP A 29 -19.51 -9.67 22.76
CA ASP A 29 -18.40 -9.96 21.85
C ASP A 29 -18.48 -9.19 20.53
N TYR A 30 -19.68 -9.11 19.94
CA TYR A 30 -19.89 -8.44 18.66
C TYR A 30 -19.61 -6.93 18.73
N TYR A 31 -20.20 -6.24 19.71
CA TYR A 31 -20.01 -4.80 19.86
C TYR A 31 -18.60 -4.44 20.34
N ALA A 32 -17.98 -5.28 21.17
CA ALA A 32 -16.58 -5.10 21.57
C ALA A 32 -15.62 -5.19 20.36
N MET A 33 -15.84 -6.17 19.47
CA MET A 33 -15.06 -6.27 18.22
C MET A 33 -15.34 -5.11 17.26
N LEU A 34 -16.59 -4.67 17.12
CA LEU A 34 -16.91 -3.55 16.24
C LEU A 34 -16.27 -2.24 16.75
N LEU A 35 -16.37 -1.96 18.05
CA LEU A 35 -15.76 -0.79 18.69
C LEU A 35 -14.23 -0.80 18.58
N SER A 36 -13.59 -1.97 18.64
CA SER A 36 -12.13 -2.09 18.52
C SER A 36 -11.61 -1.64 17.15
N THR A 37 -12.45 -1.67 16.11
CA THR A 37 -12.09 -1.22 14.76
C THR A 37 -12.20 0.30 14.56
N ILE A 38 -12.95 1.00 15.42
CA ILE A 38 -13.24 2.44 15.28
C ILE A 38 -11.98 3.31 15.38
N PRO A 39 -11.06 3.10 16.33
CA PRO A 39 -9.84 3.92 16.43
C PRO A 39 -9.00 3.89 15.15
N GLY A 40 -8.76 2.69 14.59
CA GLY A 40 -8.02 2.51 13.34
C GLY A 40 -8.71 3.13 12.13
N PHE A 41 -10.04 2.99 12.06
CA PHE A 41 -10.87 3.58 11.02
C PHE A 41 -10.79 5.12 11.02
N LEU A 42 -11.05 5.76 12.16
CA LEU A 42 -11.02 7.22 12.30
C LEU A 42 -9.64 7.78 12.01
N TYR A 43 -8.59 7.10 12.51
CA TYR A 43 -7.22 7.51 12.26
C TYR A 43 -6.86 7.46 10.77
N THR A 44 -7.27 6.40 10.07
CA THR A 44 -7.02 6.25 8.63
C THR A 44 -7.72 7.36 7.82
N ILE A 45 -8.98 7.66 8.14
CA ILE A 45 -9.73 8.73 7.47
C ILE A 45 -9.10 10.10 7.73
N TYR A 46 -8.77 10.40 9.01
CA TYR A 46 -8.13 11.65 9.37
C TYR A 46 -6.82 11.86 8.59
N ARG A 47 -5.99 10.82 8.52
CA ARG A 47 -4.73 10.85 7.78
C ARG A 47 -4.96 11.04 6.29
N PHE A 48 -5.94 10.33 5.73
CA PHE A 48 -6.29 10.43 4.31
C PHE A 48 -6.74 11.83 3.90
N ILE A 49 -7.61 12.46 4.69
CA ILE A 49 -8.11 13.82 4.46
C ILE A 49 -6.96 14.82 4.53
N ARG A 50 -6.09 14.71 5.55
CA ARG A 50 -4.97 15.64 5.75
C ARG A 50 -3.91 15.53 4.65
N GLU A 51 -3.68 14.34 4.12
CA GLU A 51 -2.66 14.09 3.10
C GLU A 51 -3.18 14.28 1.65
N HIS A 52 -4.46 14.62 1.45
CA HIS A 52 -5.11 14.91 0.15
C HIS A 52 -4.79 13.90 -0.98
N GLN A 53 -4.82 12.61 -0.64
CA GLN A 53 -4.38 11.50 -1.50
C GLN A 53 -5.46 11.05 -2.51
N PHE A 54 -5.93 11.94 -3.40
CA PHE A 54 -6.90 11.61 -4.47
C PHE A 54 -6.27 10.85 -5.65
N ASN A 55 -5.56 9.78 -5.34
CA ASN A 55 -4.84 8.93 -6.29
C ASN A 55 -5.43 7.50 -6.27
N ILE A 56 -5.01 6.62 -7.18
CA ILE A 56 -5.54 5.26 -7.29
C ILE A 56 -5.24 4.45 -6.02
N ALA A 57 -4.04 4.59 -5.46
CA ALA A 57 -3.66 3.98 -4.18
C ALA A 57 -4.57 4.45 -3.04
N GLY A 58 -4.81 5.76 -2.98
CA GLY A 58 -5.66 6.36 -1.98
C GLY A 58 -7.12 5.91 -2.07
N LEU A 59 -7.67 5.89 -3.29
CA LEU A 59 -9.02 5.38 -3.55
C LEU A 59 -9.14 3.89 -3.20
N PHE A 60 -8.12 3.09 -3.49
CA PHE A 60 -8.10 1.68 -3.13
C PHE A 60 -8.12 1.48 -1.61
N ILE A 61 -7.33 2.23 -0.85
CA ILE A 61 -7.33 2.19 0.62
C ILE A 61 -8.69 2.62 1.19
N LEU A 62 -9.26 3.72 0.68
CA LEU A 62 -10.54 4.23 1.17
C LEU A 62 -11.69 3.25 0.86
N LEU A 63 -11.71 2.70 -0.36
CA LEU A 63 -12.71 1.73 -0.77
C LEU A 63 -12.59 0.44 0.04
N SER A 64 -11.36 -0.03 0.29
CA SER A 64 -11.17 -1.26 1.05
C SER A 64 -11.59 -1.11 2.51
N LEU A 65 -11.31 0.05 3.11
CA LEU A 65 -11.76 0.42 4.43
C LEU A 65 -13.30 0.50 4.49
N PHE A 66 -13.92 1.19 3.53
CA PHE A 66 -15.37 1.30 3.43
C PHE A 66 -16.05 -0.06 3.32
N LEU A 67 -15.58 -0.92 2.40
CA LEU A 67 -16.11 -2.27 2.23
C LEU A 67 -15.93 -3.11 3.50
N GLY A 68 -14.77 -3.01 4.17
CA GLY A 68 -14.54 -3.69 5.45
C GLY A 68 -15.53 -3.28 6.52
N THR A 69 -15.78 -1.96 6.67
CA THR A 69 -16.76 -1.45 7.63
C THR A 69 -18.19 -1.87 7.30
N VAL A 70 -18.59 -1.80 6.02
CA VAL A 70 -19.92 -2.23 5.57
C VAL A 70 -20.12 -3.71 5.87
N VAL A 71 -19.13 -4.55 5.55
CA VAL A 71 -19.17 -5.98 5.82
C VAL A 71 -19.23 -6.29 7.32
N ASN A 72 -18.48 -5.56 8.15
CA ASN A 72 -18.56 -5.69 9.60
C ASN A 72 -19.96 -5.35 10.11
N LEU A 73 -20.55 -4.25 9.64
CA LEU A 73 -21.87 -3.80 10.09
C LEU A 73 -23.01 -4.71 9.62
N LEU A 74 -22.86 -5.35 8.47
CA LEU A 74 -23.78 -6.34 7.93
C LEU A 74 -23.65 -7.72 8.60
N SER A 75 -22.66 -7.91 9.46
CA SER A 75 -22.45 -9.18 10.12
C SER A 75 -23.47 -9.38 11.24
N TYR A 76 -24.02 -10.59 11.36
CA TYR A 76 -25.04 -10.90 12.36
C TYR A 76 -24.44 -11.08 13.76
N ASP A 77 -23.25 -11.68 13.84
CA ASP A 77 -22.52 -11.94 15.08
C ASP A 77 -21.00 -11.76 14.90
N ALA A 78 -20.25 -11.92 16.00
CA ALA A 78 -18.81 -11.74 16.05
C ALA A 78 -18.05 -12.75 15.16
N GLU A 79 -18.52 -14.00 15.11
CA GLU A 79 -17.87 -15.04 14.30
C GLU A 79 -18.05 -14.78 12.81
N SER A 80 -19.27 -14.43 12.41
CA SER A 80 -19.60 -14.01 11.05
C SER A 80 -18.78 -12.79 10.64
N MET A 81 -18.58 -11.82 11.54
CA MET A 81 -17.72 -10.66 11.26
C MET A 81 -16.28 -11.07 10.94
N LEU A 82 -15.70 -12.02 11.68
CA LEU A 82 -14.34 -12.50 11.42
C LEU A 82 -14.23 -13.26 10.10
N TRP A 83 -15.18 -14.17 9.80
CA TRP A 83 -15.22 -14.91 8.55
C TRP A 83 -15.45 -14.02 7.34
N ASN A 84 -16.36 -13.05 7.45
CA ASN A 84 -16.63 -12.09 6.40
C ASN A 84 -15.38 -11.27 6.06
N GLN A 85 -14.59 -10.86 7.06
CA GLN A 85 -13.31 -10.21 6.82
C GLN A 85 -12.29 -11.14 6.15
N ILE A 86 -12.24 -12.43 6.51
CA ILE A 86 -11.36 -13.42 5.87
C ILE A 86 -11.71 -13.55 4.38
N TYR A 87 -12.99 -13.68 4.04
CA TYR A 87 -13.45 -13.77 2.65
C TYR A 87 -13.18 -12.49 1.86
N LEU A 88 -13.43 -11.32 2.47
CA LEU A 88 -13.12 -10.04 1.85
C LEU A 88 -11.61 -9.88 1.59
N GLY A 89 -10.77 -10.37 2.51
CA GLY A 89 -9.32 -10.38 2.34
C GLY A 89 -8.85 -11.28 1.19
N TYR A 90 -9.46 -12.46 1.03
CA TYR A 90 -9.22 -13.29 -0.16
C TYR A 90 -9.67 -12.60 -1.46
N ALA A 91 -10.79 -11.87 -1.43
CA ALA A 91 -11.26 -11.09 -2.57
C ALA A 91 -10.25 -10.00 -2.98
N TYR A 92 -9.62 -9.31 -2.03
CA TYR A 92 -8.52 -8.38 -2.33
C TYR A 92 -7.31 -9.08 -2.94
N GLY A 93 -6.97 -10.28 -2.45
CA GLY A 93 -5.95 -11.12 -3.08
C GLY A 93 -6.26 -11.39 -4.56
N ILE A 94 -7.49 -11.79 -4.87
CA ILE A 94 -7.94 -12.03 -6.26
C ILE A 94 -7.78 -10.76 -7.11
N ILE A 95 -8.07 -9.57 -6.57
CA ILE A 95 -7.86 -8.30 -7.30
C ILE A 95 -6.39 -8.11 -7.67
N PHE A 96 -5.45 -8.40 -6.76
CA PHE A 96 -4.02 -8.34 -7.06
C PHE A 96 -3.61 -9.39 -8.11
N MET A 97 -4.15 -10.60 -8.03
CA MET A 97 -3.90 -11.66 -9.02
C MET A 97 -4.42 -11.26 -10.41
N ILE A 98 -5.66 -10.78 -10.52
CA ILE A 98 -6.26 -10.27 -11.76
C ILE A 98 -5.42 -9.13 -12.34
N SER A 99 -4.94 -8.24 -11.48
CA SER A 99 -4.09 -7.11 -11.88
C SER A 99 -2.78 -7.57 -12.54
N ILE A 100 -2.17 -8.67 -12.06
CA ILE A 100 -1.01 -9.30 -12.71
C ILE A 100 -1.41 -9.89 -14.07
N MET A 101 -2.53 -10.61 -14.13
CA MET A 101 -3.01 -11.27 -15.36
C MET A 101 -3.32 -10.27 -16.50
N ILE A 102 -3.88 -9.10 -16.16
CA ILE A 102 -4.16 -8.01 -17.12
C ILE A 102 -2.88 -7.24 -17.51
N LYS A 103 -1.70 -7.66 -17.01
CA LYS A 103 -0.40 -6.98 -17.21
C LYS A 103 -0.43 -5.52 -16.75
N LYS A 104 -1.21 -5.22 -15.72
CA LYS A 104 -1.31 -3.90 -15.10
C LYS A 104 -1.14 -4.03 -13.58
N PRO A 105 0.07 -4.37 -13.10
CA PRO A 105 0.33 -4.61 -11.69
C PRO A 105 -0.05 -3.40 -10.82
N LEU A 106 -0.86 -3.63 -9.80
CA LEU A 106 -1.41 -2.57 -8.95
C LEU A 106 -0.30 -1.85 -8.18
N ALA A 107 0.77 -2.58 -7.80
CA ALA A 107 1.93 -1.99 -7.16
C ALA A 107 2.63 -0.94 -8.03
N LEU A 108 2.65 -1.12 -9.36
CA LEU A 108 3.19 -0.11 -10.28
C LEU A 108 2.34 1.17 -10.24
N ARG A 109 1.02 1.04 -10.24
CA ARG A 109 0.10 2.19 -10.14
C ARG A 109 0.31 2.92 -8.81
N PHE A 110 0.50 2.18 -7.73
CA PHE A 110 0.79 2.76 -6.41
C PHE A 110 2.14 3.49 -6.40
N ALA A 111 3.17 2.95 -7.06
CA ALA A 111 4.46 3.64 -7.19
C ALA A 111 4.37 4.93 -8.02
N VAL A 112 3.62 4.93 -9.13
CA VAL A 112 3.39 6.14 -9.94
C VAL A 112 2.69 7.20 -9.09
N ASP A 113 1.67 6.81 -8.33
CA ASP A 113 0.98 7.73 -7.42
C ASP A 113 1.91 8.29 -6.34
N PHE A 114 2.77 7.44 -5.76
CA PHE A 114 3.73 7.85 -4.72
C PHE A 114 4.77 8.84 -5.24
N VAL A 115 5.29 8.60 -6.45
CA VAL A 115 6.28 9.47 -7.10
C VAL A 115 5.64 10.77 -7.61
N TYR A 116 4.36 10.74 -8.00
CA TYR A 116 3.60 11.94 -8.35
C TYR A 116 3.49 12.91 -7.17
N LEU A 117 3.29 12.40 -5.96
CA LEU A 117 3.25 13.22 -4.74
C LEU A 117 4.59 13.87 -4.41
N GLN A 118 5.69 13.32 -4.93
CA GLN A 118 7.03 13.90 -4.80
C GLN A 118 7.32 14.97 -5.87
N GLY A 119 6.35 15.27 -6.74
CA GLY A 119 6.44 16.35 -7.74
C GLY A 119 6.83 15.91 -9.16
N VAL A 120 7.00 14.61 -9.41
CA VAL A 120 7.34 14.10 -10.75
C VAL A 120 6.06 13.90 -11.58
N ALA A 121 6.08 14.28 -12.87
CA ALA A 121 4.92 14.12 -13.73
C ALA A 121 4.56 12.64 -13.97
N ARG A 122 3.26 12.30 -13.87
CA ARG A 122 2.76 10.90 -13.99
C ARG A 122 3.20 10.20 -15.27
N LYS A 123 3.29 10.93 -16.39
CA LYS A 123 3.64 10.39 -17.71
C LYS A 123 5.09 9.89 -17.75
N ASP A 124 5.99 10.60 -17.08
CA ASP A 124 7.42 10.26 -17.06
C ASP A 124 7.68 9.04 -16.17
N SER A 125 7.05 9.01 -14.99
CA SER A 125 7.13 7.84 -14.09
C SER A 125 6.50 6.59 -14.69
N GLN A 126 5.37 6.74 -15.40
CA GLN A 126 4.71 5.61 -16.04
C GLN A 126 5.57 5.02 -17.17
N LYS A 127 6.24 5.85 -17.97
CA LYS A 127 7.12 5.39 -19.05
C LYS A 127 8.33 4.64 -18.50
N LEU A 128 8.95 5.18 -17.46
CA LEU A 128 10.12 4.61 -16.78
C LEU A 128 9.80 3.27 -16.08
N PHE A 129 8.67 3.20 -15.36
CA PHE A 129 8.27 1.98 -14.65
C PHE A 129 7.68 0.90 -15.56
N SER A 130 7.29 1.25 -16.79
CA SER A 130 6.79 0.29 -17.79
C SER A 130 7.90 -0.37 -18.61
N GLU A 131 9.17 -0.02 -18.37
CA GLU A 131 10.29 -0.73 -19.00
C GLU A 131 10.28 -2.21 -18.60
N LYS A 132 10.55 -3.09 -19.58
CA LYS A 132 10.39 -4.54 -19.45
C LYS A 132 11.14 -5.15 -18.25
N ASN A 133 12.27 -4.57 -17.86
CA ASN A 133 13.05 -5.02 -16.71
C ASN A 133 12.40 -4.62 -15.37
N ILE A 134 12.01 -3.35 -15.23
CA ILE A 134 11.39 -2.79 -14.01
C ILE A 134 9.96 -3.35 -13.83
N PHE A 135 9.24 -3.54 -14.93
CA PHE A 135 7.89 -4.09 -14.94
C PHE A 135 7.80 -5.49 -14.29
N ASN A 136 8.78 -6.36 -14.55
CA ASN A 136 8.83 -7.70 -13.95
C ASN A 136 8.98 -7.62 -12.42
N TRP A 137 9.73 -6.66 -11.90
CA TRP A 137 9.84 -6.44 -10.45
C TRP A 137 8.53 -5.96 -9.85
N PHE A 138 7.79 -5.09 -10.53
CA PHE A 138 6.45 -4.68 -10.09
C PHE A 138 5.43 -5.83 -10.15
N GLN A 139 5.57 -6.76 -11.10
CA GLN A 139 4.78 -7.99 -11.11
C GLN A 139 5.10 -8.87 -9.90
N LEU A 140 6.38 -9.06 -9.57
CA LEU A 140 6.81 -9.80 -8.39
C LEU A 140 6.30 -9.14 -7.10
N LEU A 141 6.41 -7.81 -7.00
CA LEU A 141 5.90 -7.05 -5.86
C LEU A 141 4.37 -7.16 -5.74
N THR A 142 3.64 -7.11 -6.85
CA THR A 142 2.18 -7.35 -6.82
C THR A 142 1.86 -8.80 -6.43
N GLY A 143 2.70 -9.76 -6.85
CA GLY A 143 2.64 -11.15 -6.41
C GLY A 143 2.84 -11.30 -4.90
N LEU A 144 3.73 -10.49 -4.31
CA LEU A 144 3.90 -10.42 -2.86
C LEU A 144 2.65 -9.88 -2.16
N PHE A 145 1.97 -8.87 -2.70
CA PHE A 145 0.67 -8.40 -2.18
C PHE A 145 -0.40 -9.50 -2.22
N PHE A 146 -0.47 -10.25 -3.32
CA PHE A 146 -1.35 -11.41 -3.44
C PHE A 146 -1.03 -12.46 -2.39
N PHE A 147 0.24 -12.88 -2.28
CA PHE A 147 0.67 -13.87 -1.31
C PHE A 147 0.42 -13.43 0.13
N ASN A 148 0.75 -12.18 0.47
CA ASN A 148 0.43 -11.59 1.77
C ASN A 148 -1.07 -11.69 2.06
N SER A 149 -1.93 -11.37 1.09
CA SER A 149 -3.38 -11.48 1.25
C SER A 149 -3.80 -12.92 1.53
N ILE A 150 -3.33 -13.91 0.76
CA ILE A 150 -3.67 -15.32 1.01
C ILE A 150 -3.14 -15.78 2.38
N PHE A 151 -1.89 -15.45 2.72
CA PHE A 151 -1.25 -15.86 3.96
C PHE A 151 -1.97 -15.29 5.18
N GLN A 152 -2.21 -13.97 5.21
CA GLN A 152 -2.88 -13.29 6.32
C GLN A 152 -4.28 -13.87 6.59
N ASN A 153 -5.06 -14.09 5.52
CA ASN A 153 -6.42 -14.60 5.67
C ASN A 153 -6.45 -16.10 6.03
N SER A 154 -5.50 -16.89 5.53
CA SER A 154 -5.32 -18.29 5.94
C SER A 154 -4.91 -18.39 7.41
N LEU A 155 -3.94 -17.57 7.83
CA LEU A 155 -3.47 -17.51 9.21
C LEU A 155 -4.61 -17.11 10.15
N LYS A 156 -5.38 -16.07 9.79
CA LYS A 156 -6.56 -15.65 10.56
C LYS A 156 -7.61 -16.74 10.67
N SER A 157 -7.90 -17.44 9.57
CA SER A 157 -8.85 -18.56 9.56
C SER A 157 -8.39 -19.72 10.44
N TRP A 158 -7.10 -20.05 10.40
CA TRP A 158 -6.53 -21.09 11.28
C TRP A 158 -6.57 -20.67 12.75
N LEU A 159 -6.17 -19.43 13.08
CA LEU A 159 -6.26 -18.90 14.44
C LEU A 159 -7.69 -18.92 14.97
N LEU A 160 -8.68 -18.61 14.12
CA LEU A 160 -10.09 -18.65 14.47
C LEU A 160 -10.56 -20.07 14.79
N HIS A 161 -10.12 -21.08 14.03
CA HIS A 161 -10.43 -22.48 14.34
C HIS A 161 -9.74 -22.98 15.62
N LEU A 162 -8.54 -22.48 15.92
CA LEU A 162 -7.76 -22.96 17.08
C LEU A 162 -8.22 -22.32 18.40
N TYR A 163 -8.44 -21.01 18.39
CA TYR A 163 -8.72 -20.22 19.60
C TYR A 163 -10.17 -19.77 19.73
N GLY A 164 -10.98 -19.91 18.68
CA GLY A 164 -12.36 -19.43 18.67
C GLY A 164 -12.46 -17.91 18.87
N LEU A 165 -13.64 -17.47 19.32
CA LEU A 165 -13.91 -16.06 19.61
C LEU A 165 -13.17 -15.56 20.85
N ASP A 166 -12.94 -16.43 21.84
CA ASP A 166 -12.31 -16.08 23.11
C ASP A 166 -10.85 -15.63 22.95
N GLY A 167 -10.13 -16.20 21.97
CA GLY A 167 -8.75 -15.81 21.68
C GLY A 167 -8.58 -14.69 20.66
N TYR A 168 -9.61 -13.86 20.44
CA TYR A 168 -9.50 -12.70 19.54
C TYR A 168 -8.33 -11.78 19.90
N GLY A 169 -8.03 -11.60 21.19
CA GLY A 169 -6.87 -10.82 21.65
C GLY A 169 -5.53 -11.40 21.14
N GLU A 170 -5.34 -12.71 21.24
CA GLU A 170 -4.16 -13.39 20.71
C GLU A 170 -4.10 -13.28 19.18
N MET A 171 -5.24 -13.47 18.52
CA MET A 171 -5.36 -13.30 17.08
C MET A 171 -4.91 -11.91 16.63
N LEU A 172 -5.31 -10.84 17.33
CA LEU A 172 -4.86 -9.48 17.05
C LEU A 172 -3.32 -9.37 17.10
N ILE A 173 -2.67 -10.00 18.07
CA ILE A 173 -1.21 -9.96 18.22
C ILE A 173 -0.54 -10.67 17.03
N TYR A 174 -0.94 -11.90 16.71
CA TYR A 174 -0.38 -12.66 15.58
C TYR A 174 -0.57 -11.94 14.24
N MET A 175 -1.75 -11.37 14.02
CA MET A 175 -2.08 -10.63 12.79
C MET A 175 -1.29 -9.32 12.69
N ASN A 176 -1.08 -8.61 13.80
CA ASN A 176 -0.27 -7.40 13.80
C ASN A 176 1.23 -7.70 13.55
N ILE A 177 1.80 -8.71 14.22
CA ILE A 177 3.20 -9.08 14.04
C ILE A 177 3.46 -9.52 12.60
N SER A 178 2.63 -10.43 12.07
CA SER A 178 2.76 -10.88 10.68
C SER A 178 2.55 -9.72 9.70
N GLY A 179 1.57 -8.85 9.95
CA GLY A 179 1.33 -7.65 9.15
C GLY A 179 2.53 -6.71 9.09
N LEU A 180 3.22 -6.50 10.22
CA LEU A 180 4.45 -5.70 10.27
C LEU A 180 5.58 -6.30 9.42
N ILE A 181 5.75 -7.62 9.47
CA ILE A 181 6.77 -8.32 8.66
C ILE A 181 6.50 -8.09 7.17
N PHE A 182 5.26 -8.30 6.72
CA PHE A 182 4.90 -8.11 5.32
C PHE A 182 4.95 -6.65 4.88
N ASN A 183 4.51 -5.71 5.73
CA ASN A 183 4.65 -4.28 5.44
C ASN A 183 6.12 -3.88 5.28
N GLY A 184 7.01 -4.37 6.15
CA GLY A 184 8.45 -4.18 6.02
C GLY A 184 8.99 -4.72 4.70
N LEU A 185 8.56 -5.92 4.31
CA LEU A 185 8.98 -6.57 3.06
C LEU A 185 8.47 -5.81 1.82
N ILE A 186 7.23 -5.33 1.84
CA ILE A 186 6.64 -4.51 0.76
C ILE A 186 7.40 -3.19 0.62
N ILE A 187 7.67 -2.49 1.73
CA ILE A 187 8.46 -1.24 1.73
C ILE A 187 9.86 -1.50 1.17
N ALA A 188 10.53 -2.56 1.63
CA ALA A 188 11.84 -2.96 1.11
C ALA A 188 11.77 -3.26 -0.40
N GLY A 189 10.70 -3.91 -0.87
CA GLY A 189 10.44 -4.16 -2.28
C GLY A 189 10.32 -2.87 -3.09
N PHE A 190 9.54 -1.89 -2.62
CA PHE A 190 9.45 -0.58 -3.28
C PHE A 190 10.79 0.16 -3.31
N ILE A 191 11.56 0.16 -2.21
CA ILE A 191 12.89 0.78 -2.16
C ILE A 191 13.86 0.09 -3.12
N PHE A 192 13.83 -1.24 -3.18
CA PHE A 192 14.67 -2.03 -4.09
C PHE A 192 14.37 -1.73 -5.57
N ILE A 193 13.09 -1.59 -5.92
CA ILE A 193 12.70 -1.20 -7.29
C ILE A 193 13.13 0.24 -7.58
N GLY A 194 12.91 1.16 -6.63
CA GLY A 194 13.31 2.56 -6.75
C GLY A 194 14.82 2.73 -6.98
N SER A 195 15.66 1.96 -6.28
CA SER A 195 17.11 2.01 -6.47
C SER A 195 17.52 1.49 -7.85
N LYS A 196 16.89 0.42 -8.36
CA LYS A 196 17.13 -0.08 -9.71
C LYS A 196 16.77 0.94 -10.79
N VAL A 197 15.67 1.67 -10.58
CA VAL A 197 15.25 2.75 -11.49
C VAL A 197 16.28 3.89 -11.50
N SER A 198 16.78 4.32 -10.34
CA SER A 198 17.79 5.39 -10.28
C SER A 198 19.14 5.00 -10.92
N PHE A 199 19.51 3.72 -10.87
CA PHE A 199 20.71 3.19 -11.54
C PHE A 199 20.59 3.14 -13.07
N GLN A 200 19.37 3.17 -13.61
CA GLN A 200 19.10 3.17 -15.05
C GLN A 200 19.01 4.60 -15.62
N SER A 201 18.87 5.61 -14.75
CA SER A 201 18.80 7.03 -15.09
C SER A 201 20.11 7.86 -15.00
N PRO A 202 21.35 7.33 -15.05
CA PRO A 202 22.53 8.20 -15.09
C PRO A 202 22.85 8.77 -16.49
N GLU A 203 22.15 8.38 -17.56
CA GLU A 203 22.48 8.77 -18.95
C GLU A 203 21.34 9.38 -19.78
N SER A 204 20.35 10.03 -19.16
CA SER A 204 19.37 10.85 -19.91
C SER A 204 19.60 12.37 -19.77
N ASN A 205 20.80 12.82 -19.38
CA ASN A 205 21.10 14.27 -19.30
C ASN A 205 22.46 14.71 -19.88
N ASN A 206 23.22 13.83 -20.53
CA ASN A 206 24.42 14.23 -21.29
C ASN A 206 24.18 14.31 -22.82
N GLY A 207 23.02 13.84 -23.31
CA GLY A 207 22.66 13.95 -24.73
C GLY A 207 21.98 15.27 -25.11
N ALA A 208 21.24 15.91 -24.20
CA ALA A 208 20.54 17.16 -24.49
C ALA A 208 21.45 18.40 -24.37
N SER A 209 22.36 18.38 -23.39
CA SER A 209 23.32 19.47 -23.16
C SER A 209 24.42 19.52 -24.22
N SER A 210 24.81 18.37 -24.78
CA SER A 210 25.82 18.31 -25.85
C SER A 210 25.27 18.76 -27.21
N LEU A 211 23.98 18.52 -27.50
CA LEU A 211 23.35 19.00 -28.73
C LEU A 211 23.11 20.52 -28.69
N LEU A 212 22.70 21.08 -27.54
CA LEU A 212 22.53 22.52 -27.38
C LEU A 212 23.87 23.28 -27.39
N SER A 213 24.94 22.71 -26.84
CA SER A 213 26.28 23.31 -26.96
C SER A 213 26.85 23.20 -28.37
N GLN A 214 26.54 22.14 -29.14
CA GLN A 214 26.98 22.06 -30.54
C GLN A 214 26.18 22.97 -31.48
N GLU A 215 24.85 23.10 -31.31
CA GLU A 215 24.07 24.07 -32.10
C GLU A 215 24.48 25.51 -31.81
N HIS A 216 24.80 25.85 -30.56
CA HIS A 216 25.22 27.21 -30.21
C HIS A 216 26.60 27.55 -30.79
N LEU A 217 27.56 26.61 -30.71
CA LEU A 217 28.90 26.77 -31.30
C LEU A 217 28.87 26.82 -32.84
N GLN A 218 27.98 26.05 -33.47
CA GLN A 218 27.80 26.09 -34.93
C GLN A 218 27.21 27.44 -35.38
N SER A 219 26.24 27.99 -34.61
CA SER A 219 25.64 29.29 -34.93
C SER A 219 26.60 30.46 -34.77
N GLU A 220 27.52 30.41 -33.79
CA GLU A 220 28.55 31.45 -33.60
C GLU A 220 29.65 31.39 -34.68
N MET A 221 29.94 30.21 -35.24
CA MET A 221 30.91 30.07 -36.34
C MET A 221 30.35 30.54 -37.68
N ASP A 222 29.06 30.32 -37.94
CA ASP A 222 28.41 30.78 -39.18
C ASP A 222 28.23 32.31 -39.21
N ASP A 223 27.96 32.94 -38.08
CA ASP A 223 27.80 34.41 -37.99
C ASP A 223 29.15 35.15 -38.16
N ASN A 224 30.24 34.55 -37.68
CA ASN A 224 31.60 35.11 -37.81
C ASN A 224 32.24 34.83 -39.20
N SER A 225 31.66 33.90 -39.98
CA SER A 225 32.06 33.62 -41.37
C SER A 225 31.47 34.61 -42.38
N SER A 226 30.38 35.32 -42.02
CA SER A 226 29.68 36.22 -42.94
C SER A 226 30.08 37.69 -42.79
N SER A 227 31.03 38.01 -41.90
CA SER A 227 31.52 39.38 -41.63
C SER A 227 33.00 39.60 -42.01
N LYS A 228 33.54 38.84 -42.97
CA LYS A 228 34.84 39.11 -43.60
C LYS A 228 34.72 39.29 -45.10
#